data_AF-A0A3D4ASC8-F1
#
_entry.id   AF-A0A3D4ASC8-F1
#
_cell.length_a   1.000
_cell.length_b   1.000
_cell.length_c   1.000
_cell.angle_alpha   90.00
_cell.angle_beta   90.00
_cell.angle_gamma   90.00
#
_symmetry.space_group_name_H-M   'P 1'
#
loop_
_entity.id
_entity.type
_entity.pdbx_description
1 polymer ?
#
loop_
_entity_poly.entity_id
_entity_poly.type
_entity_poly.pdbx_seq_one_letter_code
_entity_poly.pdbx_strand_id
1 'polypeptide(L)'
;MKSQINVAPHTFNKPMHPKTALIAEGGGQRGIFTAGVLDAWLEQNYDPFDLFIGTSAGSQNLTSYLARQKGYAKRLIRGLSRHKRFFQLGRGLMGKHIVDLDWYFEKTTEVNRALDFKTAKNSLGDRELLITATNARDRKPYYLSPTGDGKHWRELLKASSALPFLYKQGVQLTPWLGSKAANEAHLAAEQSNEDFYLDGGLAAPLPVREAYNRGARKIVVIRTVDTDFQAESAWVQKLRTLASASGYCPKTLDYLLQHEQAYLDELEFIANPPDDAEIIQIFANEKLHSKLLGSSNDDLRFDHKLGLKAGRDYLKNYHTELNRFSEPQYAM
;
A
#
# COMPACT_ATOMS: atom_id res chain seq x y z
N MET A 1 -35.83 24.28 -37.30
CA MET A 1 -35.74 22.89 -36.80
C MET A 1 -34.28 22.55 -36.58
N LYS A 2 -33.80 22.58 -35.33
CA LYS A 2 -32.47 22.09 -34.96
C LYS A 2 -32.68 20.91 -34.02
N SER A 3 -32.18 19.76 -34.43
CA SER A 3 -32.28 18.47 -33.76
C SER A 3 -31.51 18.48 -32.44
N GLN A 4 -32.20 18.16 -31.34
CA GLN A 4 -31.56 17.83 -30.06
C GLN A 4 -31.13 16.37 -30.12
N ILE A 5 -29.82 16.13 -30.05
CA ILE A 5 -29.24 14.80 -29.87
C ILE A 5 -29.40 14.46 -28.40
N ASN A 6 -30.30 13.53 -28.11
CA ASN A 6 -30.54 13.02 -26.77
C ASN A 6 -29.45 11.98 -26.46
N VAL A 7 -28.44 12.36 -25.66
CA VAL A 7 -27.39 11.44 -25.21
C VAL A 7 -27.96 10.66 -24.02
N ALA A 8 -28.17 9.36 -24.20
CA ALA A 8 -28.64 8.48 -23.13
C ALA A 8 -27.61 8.44 -21.99
N PRO A 9 -28.04 8.44 -20.71
CA PRO A 9 -27.13 8.35 -19.59
C PRO A 9 -26.44 6.98 -19.60
N HIS A 10 -25.11 6.99 -19.53
CA HIS A 10 -24.29 5.80 -19.36
C HIS A 10 -24.74 5.06 -18.10
N THR A 11 -25.44 3.94 -18.26
CA THR A 11 -25.77 3.03 -17.16
C THR A 11 -24.50 2.35 -16.72
N PHE A 12 -23.93 2.82 -15.61
CA PHE A 12 -22.93 2.04 -14.87
C PHE A 12 -23.61 0.76 -14.39
N ASN A 13 -23.28 -0.36 -15.03
CA ASN A 13 -23.67 -1.68 -14.55
C ASN A 13 -23.10 -1.85 -13.14
N LYS A 14 -23.97 -1.77 -12.12
CA LYS A 14 -23.64 -2.11 -10.74
C LYS A 14 -23.14 -3.56 -10.74
N PRO A 15 -21.95 -3.86 -10.18
CA PRO A 15 -21.48 -5.24 -10.10
C PRO A 15 -22.51 -6.10 -9.34
N MET A 16 -22.72 -7.33 -9.83
CA MET A 16 -23.73 -8.27 -9.33
C MET A 16 -23.60 -8.56 -7.82
N HIS A 17 -22.39 -8.38 -7.27
CA HIS A 17 -22.10 -8.40 -5.85
C HIS A 17 -21.12 -7.26 -5.49
N PRO A 18 -21.29 -6.60 -4.33
CA PRO A 18 -20.34 -5.60 -3.87
C PRO A 18 -18.96 -6.20 -3.62
N LYS A 19 -17.88 -5.51 -4.05
CA LYS A 19 -16.51 -6.01 -3.86
C LYS A 19 -16.11 -5.97 -2.38
N THR A 20 -15.30 -6.94 -1.96
CA THR A 20 -14.59 -6.93 -0.68
C THR A 20 -13.14 -6.50 -0.91
N ALA A 21 -12.69 -5.42 -0.28
CA ALA A 21 -11.33 -4.90 -0.41
C ALA A 21 -10.46 -5.20 0.83
N LEU A 22 -9.18 -5.46 0.59
CA LEU A 22 -8.13 -5.52 1.60
C LEU A 22 -7.13 -4.38 1.37
N ILE A 23 -6.97 -3.53 2.38
CA ILE A 23 -6.02 -2.44 2.41
C ILE A 23 -4.92 -2.76 3.41
N ALA A 24 -3.66 -2.63 2.99
CA ALA A 24 -2.51 -2.77 3.87
C ALA A 24 -1.72 -1.46 3.92
N GLU A 25 -1.72 -0.84 5.10
CA GLU A 25 -0.98 0.40 5.37
C GLU A 25 0.53 0.20 5.24
N GLY A 26 1.23 1.25 4.80
CA GLY A 26 2.68 1.35 4.88
C GLY A 26 3.19 1.52 6.31
N GLY A 27 4.51 1.53 6.49
CA GLY A 27 5.10 1.70 7.83
C GLY A 27 6.51 1.15 8.01
N GLY A 28 7.21 0.82 6.92
CA GLY A 28 8.55 0.25 6.97
C GLY A 28 8.57 -1.05 7.78
N GLN A 29 9.39 -1.11 8.82
CA GLN A 29 9.47 -2.29 9.69
C GLN A 29 8.21 -2.57 10.51
N ARG A 30 7.30 -1.59 10.69
CA ARG A 30 5.98 -1.83 11.31
C ARG A 30 5.08 -2.74 10.49
N GLY A 31 5.36 -2.88 9.18
CA GLY A 31 4.70 -3.87 8.33
C GLY A 31 4.91 -5.33 8.79
N ILE A 32 5.74 -5.57 9.80
CA ILE A 32 5.86 -6.88 10.47
C ILE A 32 4.56 -7.30 11.18
N PHE A 33 3.78 -6.34 11.65
CA PHE A 33 2.44 -6.58 12.21
C PHE A 33 1.51 -7.10 11.12
N THR A 34 1.45 -6.42 9.97
CA THR A 34 0.71 -6.86 8.78
C THR A 34 1.14 -8.25 8.33
N ALA A 35 2.44 -8.55 8.34
CA ALA A 35 2.94 -9.90 8.04
C ALA A 35 2.35 -10.96 8.98
N GLY A 36 2.21 -10.64 10.27
CA GLY A 36 1.57 -11.53 11.24
C GLY A 36 0.09 -11.76 10.97
N VAL A 37 -0.66 -10.70 10.64
CA VAL A 37 -2.09 -10.79 10.29
C VAL A 37 -2.28 -11.71 9.07
N LEU A 38 -1.54 -11.46 8.00
CA LEU A 38 -1.64 -12.23 6.76
C LEU A 38 -1.12 -13.67 6.91
N ASP A 39 -0.10 -13.90 7.74
CA ASP A 39 0.37 -15.25 8.06
C ASP A 39 -0.72 -16.07 8.76
N ALA A 40 -1.48 -15.47 9.68
CA ALA A 40 -2.61 -16.13 10.34
C ALA A 40 -3.75 -16.47 9.36
N TRP A 41 -3.97 -15.63 8.36
CA TRP A 41 -4.97 -15.88 7.31
C TRP A 41 -4.53 -16.99 6.34
N LEU A 42 -3.25 -17.02 5.96
CA LEU A 42 -2.67 -18.13 5.20
C LEU A 42 -2.75 -19.46 5.95
N GLU A 43 -2.64 -19.46 7.29
CA GLU A 43 -2.83 -20.67 8.11
C GLU A 43 -4.23 -21.26 7.99
N GLN A 44 -5.23 -20.46 7.61
CA GLN A 44 -6.63 -20.87 7.48
C GLN A 44 -7.14 -20.83 6.02
N ASN A 45 -6.24 -20.68 5.04
CA ASN A 45 -6.58 -20.47 3.62
C ASN A 45 -7.63 -19.38 3.39
N TYR A 46 -7.69 -18.39 4.27
CA TYR A 46 -8.61 -17.28 4.16
C TYR A 46 -8.09 -16.31 3.10
N ASP A 47 -8.89 -16.01 2.07
CA ASP A 47 -8.62 -14.99 1.03
C ASP A 47 -9.89 -14.63 0.23
N PRO A 48 -10.88 -13.96 0.84
CA PRO A 48 -12.17 -13.65 0.20
C PRO A 48 -12.20 -12.29 -0.52
N PHE A 49 -11.06 -11.66 -0.75
CA PHE A 49 -10.99 -10.27 -1.24
C PHE A 49 -10.98 -10.23 -2.77
N ASP A 50 -11.64 -9.21 -3.35
CA ASP A 50 -11.67 -8.92 -4.80
C ASP A 50 -10.68 -7.81 -5.19
N LEU A 51 -10.33 -6.95 -4.23
CA LEU A 51 -9.48 -5.78 -4.43
C LEU A 51 -8.43 -5.70 -3.33
N PHE A 52 -7.18 -5.56 -3.71
CA PHE A 52 -6.03 -5.39 -2.83
C PHE A 52 -5.42 -4.02 -3.08
N ILE A 53 -5.26 -3.19 -2.06
CA ILE A 53 -4.52 -1.94 -2.18
C ILE A 53 -3.45 -1.89 -1.10
N GLY A 54 -2.20 -1.83 -1.53
CA GLY A 54 -1.07 -1.80 -0.61
C GLY A 54 -0.21 -0.56 -0.81
N THR A 55 0.25 -0.02 0.31
CA THR A 55 1.19 1.11 0.35
C THR A 55 2.53 0.67 0.93
N SER A 56 3.64 0.87 0.21
CA SER A 56 4.99 0.60 0.72
C SER A 56 5.15 -0.83 1.24
N ALA A 57 5.52 -1.00 2.52
CA ALA A 57 5.56 -2.30 3.19
C ALA A 57 4.23 -3.08 3.11
N GLY A 58 3.08 -2.39 3.02
CA GLY A 58 1.78 -2.99 2.77
C GLY A 58 1.70 -3.68 1.41
N SER A 59 2.18 -3.05 0.33
CA SER A 59 2.23 -3.65 -1.01
C SER A 59 3.08 -4.92 -1.04
N GLN A 60 4.22 -4.90 -0.34
CA GLN A 60 5.11 -6.06 -0.21
C GLN A 60 4.42 -7.21 0.54
N ASN A 61 3.74 -6.91 1.64
CA ASN A 61 2.98 -7.88 2.43
C ASN A 61 1.85 -8.53 1.60
N LEU A 62 1.03 -7.72 0.93
CA LEU A 62 -0.06 -8.22 0.06
C LEU A 62 0.48 -9.08 -1.08
N THR A 63 1.59 -8.68 -1.70
CA THR A 63 2.22 -9.51 -2.75
C THR A 63 2.69 -10.86 -2.19
N SER A 64 3.27 -10.90 -0.99
CA SER A 64 3.70 -12.17 -0.37
C SER A 64 2.53 -13.06 0.07
N TYR A 65 1.40 -12.44 0.43
CA TYR A 65 0.16 -13.13 0.76
C TYR A 65 -0.48 -13.77 -0.47
N LEU A 66 -0.56 -13.03 -1.59
CA LEU A 66 -0.97 -13.57 -2.89
C LEU A 66 0.01 -14.66 -3.37
N ALA A 67 1.31 -14.49 -3.13
CA ALA A 67 2.30 -15.54 -3.41
C ALA A 67 2.13 -16.81 -2.54
N ARG A 68 1.20 -16.82 -1.58
CA ARG A 68 0.98 -17.90 -0.61
C ARG A 68 2.23 -18.26 0.21
N GLN A 69 3.15 -17.30 0.38
CA GLN A 69 4.44 -17.53 1.04
C GLN A 69 4.40 -17.13 2.52
N LYS A 70 3.77 -17.96 3.35
CA LYS A 70 3.71 -17.76 4.81
C LYS A 70 5.12 -17.53 5.39
N GLY A 71 5.28 -16.49 6.20
CA GLY A 71 6.52 -16.11 6.86
C GLY A 71 7.55 -15.40 5.96
N TYR A 72 7.25 -15.17 4.68
CA TYR A 72 8.15 -14.47 3.76
C TYR A 72 8.45 -13.05 4.22
N ALA A 73 7.40 -12.24 4.44
CA ALA A 73 7.55 -10.86 4.86
C ALA A 73 8.29 -10.76 6.21
N LYS A 74 7.95 -11.64 7.17
CA LYS A 74 8.69 -11.76 8.44
C LYS A 74 10.18 -12.01 8.24
N ARG A 75 10.55 -12.93 7.34
CA ARG A 75 11.94 -13.26 7.05
C ARG A 75 12.69 -12.07 6.44
N LEU A 76 12.09 -11.35 5.51
CA LEU A 76 12.74 -10.20 4.88
C LEU A 76 12.86 -9.00 5.81
N ILE A 77 11.81 -8.67 6.56
CA ILE A 77 11.83 -7.58 7.52
C ILE A 77 12.85 -7.86 8.64
N ARG A 78 12.91 -9.10 9.16
CA ARG A 78 13.88 -9.44 10.21
C ARG A 78 15.32 -9.61 9.70
N GLY A 79 15.49 -10.05 8.46
CA GLY A 79 16.79 -10.40 7.88
C GLY A 79 17.45 -9.29 7.07
N LEU A 80 16.72 -8.68 6.13
CA LEU A 80 17.27 -7.69 5.20
C LEU A 80 17.12 -6.26 5.72
N SER A 81 15.95 -5.85 6.21
CA SER A 81 15.74 -4.44 6.59
C SER A 81 16.45 -4.05 7.89
N ARG A 82 16.94 -5.04 8.66
CA ARG A 82 17.81 -4.82 9.82
C ARG A 82 19.30 -4.82 9.48
N HIS A 83 19.66 -5.22 8.26
CA HIS A 83 21.05 -5.33 7.89
C HIS A 83 21.69 -3.94 7.85
N LYS A 84 22.88 -3.77 8.43
CA LYS A 84 23.61 -2.49 8.38
C LYS A 84 23.85 -2.00 6.96
N ARG A 85 23.79 -2.85 5.93
CA ARG A 85 23.89 -2.43 4.52
C ARG A 85 22.61 -1.78 4.00
N PHE A 86 21.46 -2.19 4.52
CA PHE A 86 20.17 -1.60 4.16
C PHE A 86 19.99 -0.22 4.76
N PHE A 87 20.33 -0.03 6.05
CA PHE A 87 20.14 1.24 6.74
C PHE A 87 21.47 1.77 7.30
N GLN A 88 21.95 2.89 6.76
CA GLN A 88 23.18 3.57 7.21
C GLN A 88 22.97 5.07 7.31
N LEU A 89 22.79 5.57 8.55
CA LEU A 89 22.66 7.01 8.81
C LEU A 89 23.86 7.82 8.30
N GLY A 90 25.08 7.28 8.39
CA GLY A 90 26.30 7.95 7.92
C GLY A 90 26.33 8.25 6.41
N ARG A 91 25.56 7.52 5.59
CA ARG A 91 25.46 7.79 4.14
C ARG A 91 24.78 9.13 3.85
N GLY A 92 23.86 9.55 4.72
CA GLY A 92 23.15 10.82 4.58
C GLY A 92 24.09 12.03 4.64
N LEU A 93 25.12 11.97 5.51
CA LEU A 93 26.15 13.01 5.63
C LEU A 93 27.04 13.13 4.39
N MET A 94 27.15 12.05 3.60
CA MET A 94 27.91 12.00 2.35
C MET A 94 27.03 12.24 1.12
N GLY A 95 25.80 12.72 1.30
CA GLY A 95 24.84 12.99 0.21
C GLY A 95 24.15 11.75 -0.37
N LYS A 96 24.52 10.52 0.04
CA LYS A 96 24.02 9.24 -0.47
C LYS A 96 22.68 8.82 0.18
N HIS A 97 22.01 7.81 -0.40
CA HIS A 97 20.78 7.22 0.15
C HIS A 97 21.03 6.58 1.53
N ILE A 98 20.18 6.89 2.51
CA ILE A 98 20.23 6.34 3.87
C ILE A 98 19.71 4.89 3.86
N VAL A 99 18.75 4.60 2.98
CA VAL A 99 18.24 3.25 2.72
C VAL A 99 18.67 2.76 1.35
N ASP A 100 19.20 1.55 1.30
CA ASP A 100 19.65 0.88 0.09
C ASP A 100 18.54 -0.02 -0.49
N LEU A 101 17.55 0.61 -1.14
CA LEU A 101 16.43 -0.10 -1.76
C LEU A 101 16.88 -0.96 -2.94
N ASP A 102 17.88 -0.51 -3.71
CA ASP A 102 18.48 -1.31 -4.77
C ASP A 102 19.00 -2.63 -4.24
N TRP A 103 19.86 -2.58 -3.21
CA TRP A 103 20.38 -3.79 -2.58
C TRP A 103 19.26 -4.66 -1.99
N TYR A 104 18.26 -4.06 -1.35
CA TYR A 104 17.15 -4.82 -0.78
C TYR A 104 16.40 -5.62 -1.85
N PHE A 105 15.97 -4.95 -2.93
CA PHE A 105 15.20 -5.60 -3.98
C PHE A 105 16.05 -6.53 -4.85
N GLU A 106 17.34 -6.24 -5.05
CA GLU A 106 18.28 -7.18 -5.66
C GLU A 106 18.36 -8.47 -4.83
N LYS A 107 18.47 -8.38 -3.51
CA LYS A 107 18.47 -9.56 -2.63
C LYS A 107 17.19 -10.36 -2.65
N THR A 108 16.06 -9.76 -3.04
CA THR A 108 14.81 -10.50 -3.28
C THR A 108 14.82 -11.32 -4.57
N THR A 109 15.89 -11.30 -5.36
CA THR A 109 16.09 -12.18 -6.53
C THR A 109 16.88 -13.46 -6.20
N GLU A 110 17.54 -13.51 -5.03
CA GLU A 110 18.25 -14.70 -4.58
C GLU A 110 17.28 -15.85 -4.31
N VAL A 111 17.63 -17.09 -4.68
CA VAL A 111 16.75 -18.28 -4.59
C VAL A 111 16.05 -18.41 -3.23
N ASN A 112 16.77 -18.21 -2.12
CA ASN A 112 16.22 -18.36 -0.76
C ASN A 112 15.38 -17.15 -0.27
N ARG A 113 15.26 -16.11 -1.10
CA ARG A 113 14.58 -14.84 -0.80
C ARG A 113 13.66 -14.39 -1.95
N ALA A 114 13.50 -15.23 -2.97
CA ALA A 114 12.67 -14.97 -4.13
C ALA A 114 11.19 -14.90 -3.75
N LEU A 115 10.55 -13.80 -4.14
CA LEU A 115 9.09 -13.68 -4.11
C LEU A 115 8.52 -14.41 -5.32
N ASP A 116 7.55 -15.29 -5.09
CA ASP A 116 6.93 -16.06 -6.16
C ASP A 116 5.83 -15.25 -6.85
N PHE A 117 6.24 -14.40 -7.79
CA PHE A 117 5.33 -13.60 -8.61
C PHE A 117 4.42 -14.43 -9.50
N LYS A 118 4.80 -15.65 -9.86
CA LYS A 118 3.95 -16.55 -10.65
C LYS A 118 2.77 -17.01 -9.80
N THR A 119 3.03 -17.46 -8.58
CA THR A 119 1.97 -17.83 -7.64
C THR A 119 1.13 -16.62 -7.25
N ALA A 120 1.74 -15.45 -7.05
CA ALA A 120 1.01 -14.21 -6.79
C ALA A 120 0.03 -13.89 -7.93
N LYS A 121 0.48 -13.91 -9.19
CA LYS A 121 -0.36 -13.69 -10.37
C LYS A 121 -1.48 -14.73 -10.51
N ASN A 122 -1.15 -16.00 -10.33
CA ASN A 122 -2.12 -17.09 -10.42
C ASN A 122 -3.18 -17.01 -9.33
N SER A 123 -2.79 -16.70 -8.10
CA SER A 123 -3.73 -16.53 -6.99
C SER A 123 -4.61 -15.30 -7.18
N LEU A 124 -4.06 -14.22 -7.74
CA LEU A 124 -4.79 -12.98 -7.98
C LEU A 124 -5.91 -13.23 -8.99
N GLY A 125 -5.65 -13.97 -10.07
CA GLY A 125 -6.67 -14.30 -11.07
C GLY A 125 -7.26 -13.03 -11.70
N ASP A 126 -8.59 -12.92 -11.71
CA ASP A 126 -9.31 -11.76 -12.25
C ASP A 126 -9.48 -10.61 -11.24
N ARG A 127 -8.91 -10.76 -10.04
CA ARG A 127 -8.97 -9.78 -8.96
C ARG A 127 -7.95 -8.65 -9.16
N GLU A 128 -8.12 -7.56 -8.44
CA GLU A 128 -7.27 -6.37 -8.60
C GLU A 128 -6.23 -6.24 -7.49
N LEU A 129 -4.97 -6.02 -7.85
CA LEU A 129 -3.93 -5.55 -6.92
C LEU A 129 -3.43 -4.18 -7.37
N LEU A 130 -3.47 -3.21 -6.47
CA LEU A 130 -3.01 -1.85 -6.68
C LEU A 130 -1.86 -1.53 -5.72
N ILE A 131 -0.73 -1.14 -6.31
CA ILE A 131 0.45 -0.68 -5.60
C ILE A 131 0.44 0.84 -5.65
N THR A 132 0.33 1.50 -4.49
CA THR A 132 0.30 2.96 -4.45
C THR A 132 1.69 3.55 -4.68
N ALA A 133 1.78 4.65 -5.43
CA ALA A 133 2.99 5.44 -5.56
C ALA A 133 2.63 6.93 -5.62
N THR A 134 3.60 7.80 -5.34
CA THR A 134 3.46 9.25 -5.48
C THR A 134 4.29 9.71 -6.66
N ASN A 135 3.71 10.34 -7.67
CA ASN A 135 4.49 10.87 -8.79
C ASN A 135 5.23 12.16 -8.35
N ALA A 136 6.54 12.22 -8.56
CA ALA A 136 7.37 13.32 -8.06
C ALA A 136 7.08 14.66 -8.76
N ARG A 137 6.53 14.63 -9.98
CA ARG A 137 6.23 15.82 -10.80
C ARG A 137 4.95 16.51 -10.32
N ASP A 138 3.85 15.77 -10.23
CA ASP A 138 2.53 16.35 -9.90
C ASP A 138 2.10 16.14 -8.44
N ARG A 139 2.87 15.35 -7.69
CA ARG A 139 2.60 14.97 -6.29
C ARG A 139 1.29 14.23 -6.09
N LYS A 140 0.68 13.66 -7.13
CA LYS A 140 -0.59 12.95 -7.01
C LYS A 140 -0.38 11.49 -6.62
N PRO A 141 -1.40 10.85 -5.99
CA PRO A 141 -1.39 9.42 -5.79
C PRO A 141 -1.65 8.69 -7.10
N TYR A 142 -0.91 7.62 -7.33
CA TYR A 142 -1.06 6.69 -8.45
C TYR A 142 -1.31 5.28 -7.90
N TYR A 143 -2.26 4.57 -8.51
CA TYR A 143 -2.65 3.20 -8.15
C TYR A 143 -2.24 2.24 -9.27
N LEU A 144 -1.06 1.64 -9.13
CA LEU A 144 -0.39 0.93 -10.21
C LEU A 144 -0.66 -0.58 -10.12
N SER A 145 -1.25 -1.14 -11.17
CA SER A 145 -1.48 -2.59 -11.28
C SER A 145 -0.23 -3.32 -11.80
N PRO A 146 0.24 -4.38 -11.13
CA PRO A 146 1.42 -5.13 -11.58
C PRO A 146 1.06 -6.15 -12.67
N THR A 147 0.74 -5.67 -13.88
CA THR A 147 0.34 -6.52 -15.02
C THR A 147 1.53 -7.15 -15.76
N GLY A 148 2.74 -6.62 -15.56
CA GLY A 148 3.98 -7.08 -16.18
C GLY A 148 4.56 -8.36 -15.58
N ASP A 149 5.79 -8.67 -15.96
CA ASP A 149 6.56 -9.78 -15.36
C ASP A 149 7.01 -9.48 -13.92
N GLY A 150 7.66 -10.45 -13.28
CA GLY A 150 8.16 -10.30 -11.91
C GLY A 150 9.24 -9.22 -11.75
N LYS A 151 9.85 -8.72 -12.84
CA LYS A 151 10.79 -7.59 -12.77
C LYS A 151 10.01 -6.29 -12.60
N HIS A 152 9.03 -6.05 -13.47
CA HIS A 152 8.19 -4.84 -13.40
C HIS A 152 7.41 -4.77 -12.10
N TRP A 153 6.84 -5.89 -11.63
CA TRP A 153 6.15 -5.93 -10.33
C TRP A 153 7.09 -5.53 -9.19
N ARG A 154 8.34 -6.01 -9.21
CA ARG A 154 9.34 -5.65 -8.20
C ARG A 154 9.73 -4.17 -8.27
N GLU A 155 9.81 -3.58 -9.46
CA GLU A 155 10.07 -2.15 -9.64
C GLU A 155 8.91 -1.30 -9.09
N LEU A 156 7.66 -1.73 -9.27
CA LEU A 156 6.49 -1.09 -8.63
C LEU A 156 6.57 -1.15 -7.10
N LEU A 157 6.93 -2.32 -6.54
CA LEU A 157 7.13 -2.45 -5.08
C LEU A 157 8.27 -1.54 -4.59
N LYS A 158 9.33 -1.38 -5.39
CA LYS A 158 10.43 -0.47 -5.09
C LYS A 158 9.99 0.99 -5.10
N ALA A 159 9.26 1.41 -6.14
CA ALA A 159 8.70 2.75 -6.24
C ALA A 159 7.80 3.08 -5.04
N SER A 160 6.91 2.15 -4.70
CA SER A 160 6.01 2.26 -3.55
C SER A 160 6.72 2.38 -2.21
N SER A 161 8.01 2.01 -2.12
CA SER A 161 8.83 2.07 -0.91
C SER A 161 9.86 3.22 -0.89
N ALA A 162 9.89 4.06 -1.94
CA ALA A 162 10.95 5.04 -2.17
C ALA A 162 10.71 6.36 -1.43
N LEU A 163 10.92 6.36 -0.11
CA LEU A 163 10.77 7.57 0.72
C LEU A 163 11.87 8.60 0.38
N PRO A 164 11.54 9.84 -0.02
CA PRO A 164 12.51 10.85 -0.49
C PRO A 164 13.68 11.11 0.47
N PHE A 165 13.42 11.05 1.78
CA PHE A 165 14.43 11.26 2.82
C PHE A 165 15.48 10.15 2.88
N LEU A 166 15.05 8.94 2.55
CA LEU A 166 15.84 7.72 2.69
C LEU A 166 16.41 7.29 1.34
N TYR A 167 15.72 7.61 0.26
CA TYR A 167 15.99 7.26 -1.13
C TYR A 167 15.60 8.43 -2.05
N LYS A 168 16.55 9.36 -2.25
CA LYS A 168 16.32 10.72 -2.79
C LYS A 168 15.82 10.80 -4.22
N GLN A 169 16.15 9.82 -5.07
CA GLN A 169 15.88 9.91 -6.50
C GLN A 169 14.48 9.43 -6.88
N GLY A 170 13.83 8.63 -6.03
CA GLY A 170 12.66 7.87 -6.46
C GLY A 170 13.01 6.80 -7.50
N VAL A 171 12.00 6.11 -8.01
CA VAL A 171 12.15 5.06 -9.02
C VAL A 171 11.53 5.51 -10.32
N GLN A 172 12.30 5.49 -11.39
CA GLN A 172 11.81 5.74 -12.73
C GLN A 172 11.02 4.53 -13.21
N LEU A 173 9.76 4.73 -13.60
CA LEU A 173 8.88 3.66 -14.12
C LEU A 173 8.58 3.81 -15.62
N THR A 174 8.88 4.97 -16.22
CA THR A 174 8.81 5.18 -17.68
C THR A 174 10.15 4.81 -18.33
N PRO A 175 10.16 4.17 -19.52
CA PRO A 175 9.09 4.13 -20.51
C PRO A 175 8.09 2.97 -20.40
N TRP A 176 8.36 1.90 -19.62
CA TRP A 176 7.50 0.69 -19.69
C TRP A 176 6.12 0.89 -19.07
N LEU A 177 5.98 1.76 -18.07
CA LEU A 177 4.65 2.16 -17.55
C LEU A 177 3.85 2.95 -18.58
N GLY A 178 4.52 3.55 -19.58
CA GLY A 178 3.94 4.27 -20.72
C GLY A 178 3.55 3.37 -21.90
N SER A 179 3.53 2.05 -21.72
CA SER A 179 2.85 1.16 -22.66
C SER A 179 1.36 1.52 -22.65
N LYS A 180 0.90 2.27 -23.65
CA LYS A 180 -0.49 2.75 -23.75
C LYS A 180 -1.48 1.64 -23.41
N ALA A 181 -2.41 1.91 -22.50
CA ALA A 181 -3.59 1.06 -22.35
C ALA A 181 -4.36 1.04 -23.69
N ALA A 182 -4.99 -0.09 -24.04
CA ALA A 182 -5.59 -0.32 -25.37
C ALA A 182 -6.63 0.74 -25.79
N ASN A 183 -7.13 1.52 -24.85
CA ASN A 183 -8.08 2.62 -24.99
C ASN A 183 -7.45 4.01 -25.21
N GLU A 184 -6.13 4.17 -25.15
CA GLU A 184 -5.44 5.48 -25.24
C GLU A 184 -4.58 5.65 -26.52
N ALA A 185 -4.78 4.78 -27.51
CA ALA A 185 -4.00 4.76 -28.76
C ALA A 185 -4.05 6.08 -29.56
N HIS A 186 -5.11 6.90 -29.41
CA HIS A 186 -5.36 8.06 -30.25
C HIS A 186 -4.86 9.42 -29.73
N LEU A 187 -4.33 9.50 -28.51
CA LEU A 187 -3.74 10.75 -28.01
C LEU A 187 -2.28 10.87 -28.49
N ALA A 188 -1.98 12.01 -29.13
CA ALA A 188 -0.66 12.33 -29.66
C ALA A 188 0.39 12.30 -28.53
N ALA A 189 1.54 11.73 -28.82
CA ALA A 189 2.62 11.56 -27.86
C ALA A 189 3.22 12.93 -27.49
N GLU A 190 2.86 13.45 -26.32
CA GLU A 190 3.73 14.39 -25.63
C GLU A 190 4.98 13.63 -25.17
N GLN A 191 6.16 14.17 -25.51
CA GLN A 191 7.45 13.60 -25.17
C GLN A 191 7.48 13.18 -23.69
N SER A 192 7.71 11.89 -23.43
CA SER A 192 7.73 11.33 -22.08
C SER A 192 8.89 11.94 -21.29
N ASN A 193 8.62 12.97 -20.50
CA ASN A 193 9.51 13.35 -19.41
C ASN A 193 9.66 12.13 -18.47
N GLU A 194 10.88 11.89 -18.01
CA GLU A 194 11.19 10.81 -17.07
C GLU A 194 10.40 11.03 -15.77
N ASP A 195 9.38 10.21 -15.53
CA ASP A 195 8.53 10.33 -14.34
C ASP A 195 9.10 9.43 -13.24
N PHE A 196 9.59 10.08 -12.18
CA PHE A 196 10.06 9.42 -10.96
C PHE A 196 8.92 9.25 -9.98
N TYR A 197 8.85 8.06 -9.38
CA TYR A 197 7.84 7.68 -8.40
C TYR A 197 8.48 7.50 -7.02
N LEU A 198 7.77 7.99 -6.02
CA LEU A 198 8.13 7.98 -4.61
C LEU A 198 7.17 7.07 -3.84
N ASP A 199 7.50 6.84 -2.57
CA ASP A 199 6.66 6.05 -1.66
C ASP A 199 5.19 6.51 -1.73
N GLY A 200 4.29 5.53 -1.85
CA GLY A 200 2.86 5.81 -1.98
C GLY A 200 2.26 6.45 -0.73
N GLY A 201 2.91 6.28 0.43
CA GLY A 201 2.48 6.84 1.68
C GLY A 201 2.40 8.36 1.67
N LEU A 202 3.15 9.06 0.80
CA LEU A 202 3.13 10.51 0.75
C LEU A 202 1.78 11.09 0.27
N ALA A 203 1.08 10.38 -0.62
CA ALA A 203 -0.18 10.85 -1.22
C ALA A 203 -1.37 9.90 -0.99
N ALA A 204 -1.11 8.62 -0.71
CA ALA A 204 -2.11 7.58 -0.48
C ALA A 204 -1.66 6.65 0.67
N PRO A 205 -1.57 7.15 1.92
CA PRO A 205 -1.14 6.33 3.06
C PRO A 205 -2.14 5.23 3.43
N LEU A 206 -3.45 5.52 3.27
CA LEU A 206 -4.57 4.64 3.62
C LEU A 206 -5.68 4.77 2.58
N PRO A 207 -5.56 4.19 1.38
CA PRO A 207 -6.46 4.46 0.25
C PRO A 207 -7.86 3.82 0.37
N VAL A 208 -8.59 4.13 1.44
CA VAL A 208 -9.92 3.58 1.76
C VAL A 208 -10.97 4.16 0.82
N ARG A 209 -10.92 5.48 0.61
CA ARG A 209 -11.78 6.17 -0.36
C ARG A 209 -11.60 5.62 -1.76
N GLU A 210 -10.37 5.30 -2.17
CA GLU A 210 -10.10 4.69 -3.47
C GLU A 210 -10.75 3.31 -3.60
N ALA A 211 -10.65 2.46 -2.58
CA ALA A 211 -11.31 1.15 -2.60
C ALA A 211 -12.84 1.30 -2.76
N TYR A 212 -13.44 2.22 -2.02
CA TYR A 212 -14.87 2.52 -2.14
C TYR A 212 -15.26 3.02 -3.55
N ASN A 213 -14.48 3.94 -4.12
CA ASN A 213 -14.68 4.47 -5.47
C ASN A 213 -14.59 3.37 -6.55
N ARG A 214 -13.85 2.30 -6.29
CA ARG A 214 -13.73 1.11 -7.16
C ARG A 214 -14.83 0.07 -6.97
N GLY A 215 -15.86 0.39 -6.17
CA GLY A 215 -17.02 -0.46 -5.96
C GLY A 215 -16.90 -1.41 -4.77
N ALA A 216 -15.88 -1.26 -3.92
CA ALA A 216 -15.85 -1.99 -2.66
C ALA A 216 -16.92 -1.47 -1.70
N ARG A 217 -17.58 -2.38 -1.00
CA ARG A 217 -18.53 -2.05 0.08
C ARG A 217 -18.20 -2.71 1.39
N LYS A 218 -17.38 -3.76 1.40
CA LYS A 218 -16.73 -4.26 2.61
C LYS A 218 -15.24 -4.01 2.48
N ILE A 219 -14.67 -3.20 3.36
CA ILE A 219 -13.27 -2.77 3.26
C ILE A 219 -12.56 -3.13 4.57
N VAL A 220 -11.60 -4.05 4.48
CA VAL A 220 -10.77 -4.46 5.61
C VAL A 220 -9.44 -3.72 5.53
N VAL A 221 -9.08 -2.99 6.58
CA VAL A 221 -7.89 -2.14 6.63
C VAL A 221 -6.96 -2.64 7.72
N ILE A 222 -5.75 -3.09 7.37
CA ILE A 222 -4.70 -3.44 8.34
C ILE A 222 -3.88 -2.19 8.62
N ARG A 223 -3.95 -1.71 9.85
CA ARG A 223 -3.29 -0.49 10.32
C ARG A 223 -1.97 -0.83 11.01
N THR A 224 -0.91 -0.06 10.73
CA THR A 224 0.42 -0.21 11.38
C THR A 224 0.74 0.92 12.36
N VAL A 225 -0.29 1.68 12.74
CA VAL A 225 -0.24 2.71 13.78
C VAL A 225 -1.20 2.33 14.91
N ASP A 226 -1.05 3.00 16.05
CA ASP A 226 -1.95 2.83 17.19
C ASP A 226 -3.36 3.37 16.86
N THR A 227 -4.40 2.88 17.55
CA THR A 227 -5.79 3.36 17.38
C THR A 227 -5.94 4.85 17.60
N ASP A 228 -5.15 5.39 18.52
CA ASP A 228 -5.18 6.80 18.93
C ASP A 228 -4.19 7.66 18.13
N PHE A 229 -3.68 7.15 17.01
CA PHE A 229 -2.69 7.83 16.19
C PHE A 229 -3.20 9.20 15.74
N GLN A 230 -2.48 10.24 16.18
CA GLN A 230 -2.67 11.61 15.73
C GLN A 230 -1.77 11.84 14.52
N ALA A 231 -2.37 12.05 13.35
CA ALA A 231 -1.63 12.36 12.13
C ALA A 231 -0.99 13.76 12.19
N GLU A 232 -1.56 14.70 12.95
CA GLU A 232 -1.02 16.04 13.10
C GLU A 232 0.20 16.07 14.02
N SER A 233 1.36 16.39 13.47
CA SER A 233 2.56 16.57 14.27
C SER A 233 2.78 18.02 14.66
N ALA A 234 2.77 18.33 15.96
CA ALA A 234 3.04 19.68 16.47
C ALA A 234 4.41 20.27 16.00
N TRP A 235 5.39 19.42 15.70
CA TRP A 235 6.68 19.84 15.15
C TRP A 235 6.60 20.22 13.67
N VAL A 236 5.77 19.53 12.87
CA VAL A 236 5.54 19.86 11.46
C VAL A 236 4.86 21.22 11.36
N GLN A 237 3.90 21.51 12.24
CA GLN A 237 3.27 22.83 12.32
C GLN A 237 4.27 23.93 12.69
N LYS A 238 5.17 23.68 13.65
CA LYS A 238 6.26 24.62 13.97
C LYS A 238 7.20 24.87 12.79
N LEU A 239 7.56 23.83 12.04
CA LEU A 239 8.38 23.96 10.84
C LEU A 239 7.64 24.70 9.72
N ARG A 240 6.33 24.49 9.58
CA ARG A 240 5.48 25.26 8.66
C ARG A 240 5.53 26.75 9.01
N THR A 241 5.36 27.12 10.29
CA THR A 241 5.46 28.51 10.74
C THR A 241 6.84 29.11 10.45
N LEU A 242 7.92 28.35 10.69
CA LEU A 242 9.30 28.78 10.42
C LEU A 242 9.59 28.91 8.91
N ALA A 243 9.10 27.98 8.08
CA ALA A 243 9.25 28.02 6.62
C ALA A 243 8.46 29.16 5.99
N SER A 244 7.25 29.43 6.48
CA SER A 244 6.46 30.60 6.09
C SER A 244 7.13 31.92 6.50
N ALA A 245 7.79 31.95 7.66
CA ALA A 245 8.52 33.13 8.12
C ALA A 245 9.85 33.35 7.39
N SER A 246 10.52 32.29 6.91
CA SER A 246 11.81 32.38 6.21
C SER A 246 11.70 32.52 4.69
N GLY A 247 10.50 32.35 4.12
CA GLY A 247 10.26 32.36 2.67
C GLY A 247 10.83 31.15 1.92
N TYR A 248 11.38 30.16 2.63
CA TYR A 248 11.94 28.93 2.07
C TYR A 248 11.21 27.71 2.65
N CYS A 249 10.38 27.06 1.83
CA CYS A 249 9.82 25.75 2.15
C CYS A 249 10.69 24.65 1.55
N PRO A 250 11.35 23.81 2.36
CA PRO A 250 12.03 22.63 1.84
C PRO A 250 10.99 21.73 1.15
N LYS A 251 11.24 21.26 -0.08
CA LYS A 251 10.35 20.29 -0.80
C LYS A 251 9.95 19.09 0.07
N THR A 252 10.82 18.73 1.01
CA THR A 252 10.59 17.70 2.00
C THR A 252 9.47 17.99 3.00
N LEU A 253 9.31 19.25 3.41
CA LEU A 253 8.24 19.68 4.30
C LEU A 253 6.88 19.58 3.60
N ASP A 254 6.83 19.91 2.30
CA ASP A 254 5.61 19.76 1.50
C ASP A 254 5.12 18.32 1.44
N TYR A 255 6.03 17.35 1.29
CA TYR A 255 5.67 15.92 1.30
C TYR A 255 5.16 15.43 2.65
N LEU A 256 5.68 15.97 3.76
CA LEU A 256 5.20 15.63 5.10
C LEU A 256 3.82 16.21 5.37
N LEU A 257 3.62 17.48 5.04
CA LEU A 257 2.32 18.14 5.17
C LEU A 257 1.27 17.46 4.29
N GLN A 258 1.64 17.07 3.07
CA GLN A 258 0.78 16.32 2.18
C GLN A 258 0.43 14.95 2.77
N HIS A 259 1.40 14.22 3.31
CA HIS A 259 1.16 12.94 3.97
C HIS A 259 0.17 13.08 5.14
N GLU A 260 0.39 14.06 6.03
CA GLU A 260 -0.50 14.31 7.17
C GLU A 260 -1.93 14.62 6.70
N GLN A 261 -2.09 15.52 5.72
CA GLN A 261 -3.42 15.87 5.20
C GLN A 261 -4.10 14.67 4.53
N ALA A 262 -3.40 13.95 3.65
CA ALA A 262 -3.97 12.76 2.99
C ALA A 262 -4.37 11.68 4.00
N TYR A 263 -3.64 11.56 5.11
CA TYR A 263 -3.99 10.64 6.20
C TYR A 263 -5.25 11.08 6.92
N LEU A 264 -5.36 12.37 7.28
CA LEU A 264 -6.53 12.95 7.95
C LEU A 264 -7.79 12.80 7.09
N ASP A 265 -7.69 13.07 5.79
CA ASP A 265 -8.80 12.93 4.85
C ASP A 265 -9.35 11.49 4.83
N GLU A 266 -8.47 10.49 4.90
CA GLU A 266 -8.87 9.08 4.94
C GLU A 266 -9.42 8.68 6.31
N LEU A 267 -8.90 9.23 7.41
CA LEU A 267 -9.50 9.06 8.74
C LEU A 267 -10.91 9.65 8.82
N GLU A 268 -11.13 10.82 8.23
CA GLU A 268 -12.45 11.45 8.17
C GLU A 268 -13.44 10.58 7.38
N PHE A 269 -13.00 10.01 6.26
CA PHE A 269 -13.81 9.07 5.48
C PHE A 269 -14.11 7.77 6.25
N ILE A 270 -13.13 7.23 6.97
CA ILE A 270 -13.32 6.03 7.81
C ILE A 270 -14.30 6.30 8.96
N ALA A 271 -14.26 7.50 9.55
CA ALA A 271 -15.15 7.90 10.63
C ALA A 271 -16.59 8.16 10.14
N ASN A 272 -16.74 8.59 8.89
CA ASN A 272 -18.02 8.93 8.27
C ASN A 272 -18.18 8.22 6.92
N PRO A 273 -18.24 6.86 6.90
CA PRO A 273 -18.40 6.12 5.67
C PRO A 273 -19.81 6.33 5.08
N PRO A 274 -19.97 6.20 3.75
CA PRO A 274 -21.28 6.07 3.14
C PRO A 274 -22.08 4.91 3.75
N ASP A 275 -23.42 5.03 3.81
CA ASP A 275 -24.31 4.05 4.47
C ASP A 275 -24.20 2.63 3.89
N ASP A 276 -23.75 2.49 2.64
CA ASP A 276 -23.58 1.22 1.98
C ASP A 276 -22.17 0.61 2.18
N ALA A 277 -21.28 1.27 2.92
CA ALA A 277 -19.91 0.83 3.17
C ALA A 277 -19.69 0.36 4.62
N GLU A 278 -19.20 -0.88 4.75
CA GLU A 278 -18.68 -1.46 5.99
C GLU A 278 -17.15 -1.38 5.97
N ILE A 279 -16.57 -0.66 6.93
CA ILE A 279 -15.11 -0.54 7.08
C ILE A 279 -14.68 -1.26 8.37
N ILE A 280 -13.86 -2.31 8.24
CA ILE A 280 -13.31 -3.06 9.36
C ILE A 280 -11.83 -2.70 9.50
N GLN A 281 -11.42 -2.19 10.65
CA GLN A 281 -10.03 -1.87 10.92
C GLN A 281 -9.38 -2.92 11.83
N ILE A 282 -8.20 -3.40 11.44
CA ILE A 282 -7.38 -4.32 12.21
C ILE A 282 -6.20 -3.54 12.77
N PHE A 283 -6.18 -3.40 14.09
CA PHE A 283 -5.12 -2.78 14.86
C PHE A 283 -4.39 -3.81 15.72
N ALA A 284 -3.19 -3.44 16.17
CA ALA A 284 -2.58 -4.12 17.30
C ALA A 284 -3.37 -3.77 18.58
N ASN A 285 -3.55 -4.75 19.46
CA ASN A 285 -4.19 -4.56 20.76
C ASN A 285 -3.27 -3.83 21.77
N GLU A 286 -2.00 -3.70 21.42
CA GLU A 286 -0.95 -3.06 22.20
C GLU A 286 -0.08 -2.23 21.24
N LYS A 287 0.57 -1.20 21.78
CA LYS A 287 1.46 -0.35 20.99
C LYS A 287 2.57 -1.16 20.33
N LEU A 288 2.77 -0.95 19.03
CA LEU A 288 3.84 -1.60 18.29
C LEU A 288 5.23 -1.14 18.79
N HIS A 289 6.13 -2.10 19.01
CA HIS A 289 7.50 -1.81 19.43
C HIS A 289 8.41 -1.47 18.24
N SER A 290 8.07 -1.98 17.06
CA SER A 290 8.81 -1.72 15.84
C SER A 290 8.63 -0.27 15.38
N LYS A 291 9.68 0.23 14.74
CA LYS A 291 9.78 1.59 14.21
C LYS A 291 9.67 1.55 12.69
N LEU A 292 9.76 2.71 12.04
CA LEU A 292 9.92 2.74 10.58
C LEU A 292 11.20 1.98 10.15
N LEU A 293 12.32 2.20 10.86
CA LEU A 293 13.62 1.57 10.67
C LEU A 293 14.36 1.42 12.00
N GLY A 294 15.32 0.49 12.06
CA GLY A 294 16.20 0.31 13.22
C GLY A 294 15.60 -0.45 14.40
N SER A 295 14.52 -1.21 14.18
CA SER A 295 13.89 -2.06 15.20
C SER A 295 14.80 -3.23 15.60
N SER A 296 14.72 -3.65 16.86
CA SER A 296 15.42 -4.84 17.33
C SER A 296 14.77 -6.12 16.77
N ASN A 297 15.45 -7.26 16.89
CA ASN A 297 14.84 -8.54 16.53
C ASN A 297 13.62 -8.85 17.40
N ASP A 298 13.66 -8.40 18.65
CA ASP A 298 12.70 -8.75 19.68
C ASP A 298 11.43 -7.95 19.48
N ASP A 299 11.56 -6.66 19.16
CA ASP A 299 10.45 -5.79 18.73
C ASP A 299 9.72 -6.41 17.54
N LEU A 300 10.46 -6.82 16.50
CA LEU A 300 9.86 -7.44 15.32
C LEU A 300 9.21 -8.79 15.63
N ARG A 301 9.78 -9.59 16.53
CA ARG A 301 9.18 -10.87 16.94
C ARG A 301 7.91 -10.65 17.75
N PHE A 302 7.91 -9.63 18.62
CA PHE A 302 6.78 -9.24 19.44
C PHE A 302 5.63 -8.76 18.56
N ASP A 303 5.87 -7.78 17.69
CA ASP A 303 4.85 -7.21 16.80
C ASP A 303 4.32 -8.24 15.79
N HIS A 304 5.14 -9.18 15.30
CA HIS A 304 4.64 -10.29 14.48
C HIS A 304 3.64 -11.16 15.23
N LYS A 305 3.87 -11.42 16.53
CA LYS A 305 2.94 -12.19 17.37
C LYS A 305 1.64 -11.42 17.62
N LEU A 306 1.73 -10.11 17.83
CA LEU A 306 0.53 -9.25 17.90
C LEU A 306 -0.27 -9.33 16.61
N GLY A 307 0.40 -9.29 15.46
CA GLY A 307 -0.23 -9.49 14.14
C GLY A 307 -0.92 -10.83 14.01
N LEU A 308 -0.26 -11.94 14.38
CA LEU A 308 -0.88 -13.27 14.37
C LEU A 308 -2.12 -13.32 15.26
N LYS A 309 -2.07 -12.71 16.44
CA LYS A 309 -3.22 -12.65 17.36
C LYS A 309 -4.36 -11.84 16.74
N ALA A 310 -4.09 -10.63 16.24
CA ALA A 310 -5.08 -9.78 15.60
C ALA A 310 -5.73 -10.45 14.38
N GLY A 311 -4.94 -11.12 13.54
CA GLY A 311 -5.47 -11.88 12.39
C GLY A 311 -6.39 -13.04 12.80
N ARG A 312 -6.04 -13.77 13.86
CA ARG A 312 -6.90 -14.85 14.42
C ARG A 312 -8.17 -14.31 15.07
N ASP A 313 -8.07 -13.20 15.79
CA ASP A 313 -9.21 -12.56 16.43
C ASP A 313 -10.19 -12.03 15.37
N TYR A 314 -9.68 -11.45 14.27
CA TYR A 314 -10.49 -11.10 13.10
C TYR A 314 -11.20 -12.32 12.51
N LEU A 315 -10.49 -13.44 12.29
CA LEU A 315 -11.14 -14.65 11.78
C LEU A 315 -12.25 -15.16 12.72
N LYS A 316 -12.04 -15.18 14.03
CA LYS A 316 -13.11 -15.61 14.96
C LYS A 316 -14.38 -14.77 14.85
N ASN A 317 -14.23 -13.47 14.59
CA ASN A 317 -15.35 -12.53 14.56
C ASN A 317 -16.03 -12.46 13.19
N TYR A 318 -15.29 -12.67 12.10
CA TYR A 318 -15.77 -12.39 10.73
C TYR A 318 -15.70 -13.60 9.77
N HIS A 319 -15.14 -14.74 10.18
CA HIS A 319 -15.03 -15.93 9.32
C HIS A 319 -16.40 -16.54 8.97
N THR A 320 -17.38 -16.40 9.85
CA THR A 320 -18.73 -16.97 9.66
C THR A 320 -19.59 -16.15 8.69
N GLU A 321 -19.29 -14.87 8.47
CA GLU A 321 -20.13 -13.98 7.65
C GLU A 321 -19.82 -14.01 6.15
N LEU A 322 -18.60 -14.41 5.77
CA LEU A 322 -18.14 -14.34 4.37
C LEU A 322 -18.43 -15.60 3.54
N ASN A 323 -18.80 -16.71 4.17
CA ASN A 323 -19.32 -17.90 3.48
C ASN A 323 -20.80 -17.76 3.10
N ARG A 324 -21.49 -16.69 3.55
CA ARG A 324 -22.92 -16.49 3.27
C ARG A 324 -23.22 -15.81 1.94
N PHE A 325 -22.20 -15.23 1.29
CA PHE A 325 -22.30 -14.56 -0.01
C PHE A 325 -21.77 -15.40 -1.19
N SER A 326 -21.34 -16.63 -0.92
CA SER A 326 -20.73 -17.54 -1.90
C SER A 326 -21.55 -18.79 -2.21
N GLU A 327 -22.75 -18.95 -1.63
CA GLU A 327 -23.70 -19.98 -2.05
C GLU A 327 -24.65 -19.47 -3.14
N PRO A 328 -24.73 -20.14 -4.31
CA PRO A 328 -25.78 -19.88 -5.29
C PRO A 328 -27.15 -20.20 -4.67
N GLN A 329 -28.03 -19.21 -4.55
CA GLN A 329 -29.47 -19.42 -4.36
C GLN A 329 -30.07 -20.03 -5.65
N TYR A 330 -29.84 -21.32 -5.87
CA TYR A 330 -30.64 -22.13 -6.78
C TYR A 330 -30.89 -23.49 -6.14
N ALA A 331 -31.82 -23.50 -5.19
CA ALA A 331 -32.58 -24.68 -4.81
C ALA A 331 -33.92 -24.23 -4.22
N MET A 332 -34.87 -23.91 -5.09
CA MET A 332 -36.27 -24.38 -5.02
C MET A 332 -36.91 -24.24 -6.40
#